data_AF-A0A831NU25-F1
#
_entry.id   AF-A0A831NU25-F1
#
_cell.length_a   1.000
_cell.length_b   1.000
_cell.length_c   1.000
_cell.angle_alpha   90.00
_cell.angle_beta   90.00
_cell.angle_gamma   90.00
#
_symmetry.space_group_name_H-M   'P 1'
#
loop_
_entity.id
_entity.type
_entity.pdbx_description
1 polymer ?
#
loop_
_entity_poly.entity_id
_entity_poly.type
_entity_poly.pdbx_seq_one_letter_code
_entity_poly.pdbx_strand_id
1 'polypeptide(L)'
;LNILYNLPARLALGEVSEPAYAVDIRAGRILSASAHPGRKELTLCKVSMGRALTVITNVKGVEEGATYAISLLPPRRIGGVLSEGMFLGSEDGLLKVEKGEGELLRRVEDKYLKEVRREVLTFIRGD
;
A
#
# COMPACT_ATOMS: atom_id res chain seq x y z
N LEU A 1 -8.79 13.20 -1.67
CA LEU A 1 -10.22 12.91 -1.48
C LEU A 1 -10.47 11.58 -0.73
N ASN A 2 -9.77 10.48 -1.06
CA ASN A 2 -9.90 9.17 -0.38
C ASN A 2 -9.85 9.23 1.16
N ILE A 3 -8.92 10.02 1.72
CA ILE A 3 -8.80 10.20 3.17
C ILE A 3 -10.12 10.72 3.76
N LEU A 4 -10.73 11.76 3.20
CA LEU A 4 -11.97 12.31 3.78
C LEU A 4 -13.16 11.37 3.58
N TYR A 5 -13.33 10.79 2.39
CA TYR A 5 -14.49 9.93 2.11
C TYR A 5 -14.50 8.62 2.90
N ASN A 6 -13.33 7.99 3.12
CA ASN A 6 -13.26 6.74 3.88
C ASN A 6 -12.98 6.94 5.36
N LEU A 7 -12.97 8.18 5.86
CA LEU A 7 -12.79 8.45 7.29
C LEU A 7 -13.85 7.72 8.15
N PRO A 8 -15.16 7.71 7.83
CA PRO A 8 -16.14 6.98 8.62
C PRO A 8 -15.84 5.47 8.70
N ALA A 9 -15.36 4.87 7.62
CA ALA A 9 -15.00 3.45 7.59
C ALA A 9 -13.80 3.14 8.50
N ARG A 10 -12.84 4.07 8.61
CA ARG A 10 -11.67 3.94 9.51
C ARG A 10 -12.07 4.17 10.97
N LEU A 11 -12.93 5.15 11.25
CA LEU A 11 -13.48 5.37 12.60
C LEU A 11 -14.35 4.19 13.08
N ALA A 12 -15.04 3.51 12.16
CA ALA A 12 -15.84 2.32 12.48
C ALA A 12 -15.01 1.10 12.94
N LEU A 13 -13.68 1.16 12.88
CA LEU A 13 -12.81 0.14 13.48
C LEU A 13 -12.84 0.16 15.02
N GLY A 14 -13.39 1.21 15.63
CA GLY A 14 -13.52 1.38 17.08
C GLY A 14 -12.25 1.97 17.70
N GLU A 15 -11.99 1.65 18.97
CA GLU A 15 -10.80 2.09 19.69
C GLU A 15 -9.55 1.36 19.17
N VAL A 16 -8.95 1.90 18.11
CA VAL A 16 -7.73 1.40 17.50
C VAL A 16 -6.67 2.50 17.54
N SER A 17 -5.64 2.31 18.38
CA SER A 17 -4.49 3.24 18.50
C SER A 17 -3.32 2.84 17.60
N GLU A 18 -3.62 2.33 16.40
CA GLU A 18 -2.62 1.86 15.45
C GLU A 18 -2.54 2.82 14.25
N PRO A 19 -1.45 3.62 14.12
CA PRO A 19 -1.31 4.61 13.06
C PRO A 19 -1.41 4.04 11.63
N ALA A 20 -1.06 2.77 11.42
CA ALA A 20 -1.17 2.16 10.08
C ALA A 20 -2.61 2.16 9.54
N TYR A 21 -3.63 2.17 10.41
CA TYR A 21 -5.04 2.28 10.01
C TYR A 21 -5.53 3.73 9.85
N ALA A 22 -4.65 4.73 9.91
CA ALA A 22 -4.99 6.11 9.52
C ALA A 22 -5.17 6.26 7.99
N VAL A 23 -4.64 5.30 7.22
CA VAL A 23 -4.82 5.18 5.77
C VAL A 23 -5.60 3.91 5.44
N ASP A 24 -6.16 3.86 4.22
CA ASP A 24 -6.82 2.64 3.77
C ASP A 24 -5.77 1.59 3.40
N ILE A 25 -5.97 0.36 3.87
CA ILE A 25 -5.25 -0.83 3.39
C ILE A 25 -6.25 -1.64 2.56
N ARG A 26 -5.93 -1.89 1.29
CA ARG A 26 -6.84 -2.51 0.33
C ARG A 26 -6.18 -3.66 -0.43
N ALA A 27 -6.99 -4.59 -0.91
CA ALA A 27 -6.55 -5.67 -1.78
C ALA A 27 -6.32 -5.12 -3.20
N GLY A 28 -5.08 -5.15 -3.68
CA GLY A 28 -4.70 -4.66 -5.00
C GLY A 28 -4.20 -5.76 -5.91
N ARG A 29 -4.85 -5.90 -7.08
CA ARG A 29 -4.45 -6.87 -8.11
C ARG A 29 -3.32 -6.29 -8.96
N ILE A 30 -2.25 -7.04 -9.16
CA ILE A 30 -1.12 -6.62 -9.99
C ILE A 30 -1.48 -6.77 -11.45
N LEU A 31 -1.52 -5.64 -12.17
CA LEU A 31 -1.74 -5.60 -13.61
C LEU A 31 -0.43 -5.80 -14.37
N SER A 32 0.65 -5.18 -13.89
CA SER A 32 1.98 -5.40 -14.44
C SER A 32 3.08 -5.07 -13.42
N ALA A 33 4.24 -5.69 -13.59
CA ALA A 33 5.45 -5.40 -12.81
C ALA A 33 6.66 -5.25 -13.73
N SER A 34 7.28 -4.06 -13.74
CA SER A 34 8.42 -3.75 -14.60
C SER A 34 9.55 -3.07 -13.82
N ALA A 35 10.78 -3.10 -14.35
CA ALA A 35 11.87 -2.33 -13.77
C ALA A 35 11.56 -0.83 -13.77
N HIS A 36 11.94 -0.12 -12.70
CA HIS A 36 11.74 1.32 -12.61
C HIS A 36 12.71 2.05 -13.57
N PRO A 37 12.25 3.02 -14.38
CA PRO A 37 13.03 3.61 -15.48
C PRO A 37 14.30 4.34 -15.04
N GLY A 38 14.31 4.90 -13.82
CA GLY A 38 15.45 5.64 -13.27
C GLY A 38 16.21 4.95 -12.13
N ARG A 39 15.76 3.77 -11.66
CA ARG A 39 16.33 3.08 -10.48
C ARG A 39 16.23 1.57 -10.64
N LYS A 40 17.34 0.91 -11.00
CA LYS A 40 17.36 -0.51 -11.39
C LYS A 40 17.02 -1.47 -10.25
N GLU A 41 17.14 -1.01 -9.01
CA GLU A 41 16.83 -1.74 -7.79
C GLU A 41 15.34 -1.71 -7.42
N LEU A 42 14.53 -0.89 -8.11
CA LEU A 42 13.11 -0.73 -7.84
C LEU A 42 12.24 -1.35 -8.94
N THR A 43 11.10 -1.86 -8.52
CA THR A 43 10.02 -2.37 -9.37
C THR A 43 8.91 -1.33 -9.40
N LEU A 44 8.44 -1.00 -10.60
CA LEU A 44 7.22 -0.23 -10.85
C LEU A 44 6.09 -1.21 -11.09
N CYS A 45 5.09 -1.20 -10.20
CA CYS A 45 3.90 -2.03 -10.32
C CYS A 45 2.70 -1.17 -10.73
N LYS A 46 1.93 -1.64 -11.72
CA LYS A 46 0.57 -1.15 -11.95
C LYS A 46 -0.39 -2.04 -11.17
N VAL A 47 -1.23 -1.42 -10.35
CA VAL A 47 -2.12 -2.13 -9.41
C VAL A 47 -3.55 -1.67 -9.66
N SER A 48 -4.47 -2.62 -9.75
CA SER A 48 -5.90 -2.35 -9.85
C SER A 48 -6.57 -2.48 -8.49
N MET A 49 -7.34 -1.46 -8.10
CA MET A 49 -8.14 -1.39 -6.86
C MET A 49 -9.48 -0.69 -7.13
N GLY A 50 -10.16 -1.05 -8.22
CA GLY A 50 -11.27 -0.29 -8.81
C GLY A 50 -10.81 0.91 -9.66
N ARG A 51 -9.52 1.29 -9.54
CA ARG A 51 -8.78 2.13 -10.48
C ARG A 51 -7.33 1.66 -10.58
N ALA A 52 -6.67 1.97 -11.69
CA ALA A 52 -5.26 1.73 -11.84
C ALA A 52 -4.42 2.74 -11.04
N LEU A 53 -3.40 2.22 -10.37
CA LEU A 53 -2.50 2.93 -9.48
C LEU A 53 -1.05 2.56 -9.79
N THR A 54 -0.13 3.47 -9.54
CA THR A 54 1.30 3.17 -9.60
C THR A 54 1.84 2.96 -8.19
N VAL A 55 2.46 1.80 -7.94
CA VAL A 55 3.11 1.48 -6.66
C VAL A 55 4.55 1.09 -6.95
N ILE A 56 5.50 1.77 -6.32
CA ILE A 56 6.93 1.48 -6.45
C ILE A 56 7.37 0.67 -5.24
N THR A 57 8.13 -0.40 -5.46
CA THR A 57 8.64 -1.27 -4.41
C THR A 57 10.08 -1.68 -4.68
N ASN A 58 10.85 -1.96 -3.63
CA ASN A 58 12.17 -2.59 -3.72
C ASN A 58 12.07 -4.13 -3.76
N VAL A 59 10.88 -4.69 -3.57
CA VAL A 59 10.67 -6.14 -3.65
C VAL A 59 10.72 -6.59 -5.11
N LYS A 60 11.51 -7.64 -5.35
CA LYS A 60 11.65 -8.29 -6.65
C LYS A 60 10.65 -9.44 -6.76
N GLY A 61 10.27 -9.79 -7.98
CA GLY A 61 9.41 -10.95 -8.24
C GLY A 61 7.95 -10.76 -7.83
N VAL A 62 7.44 -9.51 -7.86
CA VAL A 62 6.00 -9.28 -7.70
C VAL A 62 5.25 -9.97 -8.83
N GLU A 63 4.34 -10.87 -8.48
CA GLU A 63 3.61 -11.70 -9.43
C GLU A 63 2.48 -10.91 -10.11
N GLU A 64 2.49 -10.85 -11.44
CA GLU A 64 1.35 -10.33 -12.20
C GLU A 64 0.12 -11.24 -12.02
N GLY A 65 -1.06 -10.62 -11.90
CA GLY A 65 -2.32 -11.31 -11.62
C GLY A 65 -2.57 -11.66 -10.16
N ALA A 66 -1.54 -11.67 -9.30
CA ALA A 66 -1.71 -11.86 -7.86
C ALA A 66 -2.35 -10.64 -7.20
N THR A 67 -2.94 -10.86 -6.02
CA THR A 67 -3.54 -9.80 -5.19
C THR A 67 -2.75 -9.67 -3.89
N TYR A 68 -2.30 -8.45 -3.60
CA TYR A 68 -1.55 -8.12 -2.39
C TYR A 68 -2.24 -7.03 -1.58
N ALA A 69 -1.94 -6.94 -0.29
CA ALA A 69 -2.35 -5.82 0.53
C ALA A 69 -1.52 -4.57 0.20
N ILE A 70 -2.19 -3.46 -0.12
CA ILE A 70 -1.60 -2.17 -0.46
C ILE A 70 -2.14 -1.09 0.47
N SER A 71 -1.26 -0.32 1.08
CA SER A 71 -1.60 0.89 1.81
C SER A 71 -1.66 2.10 0.88
N LEU A 72 -2.74 2.89 0.97
CA LEU A 72 -2.94 4.12 0.22
C LEU A 72 -2.32 5.32 0.96
N LEU A 73 -1.00 5.33 1.03
CA LEU A 73 -0.21 6.40 1.65
C LEU A 73 -0.26 7.70 0.82
N PRO A 74 0.09 8.85 1.43
CA PRO A 74 0.36 10.07 0.69
C PRO A 74 1.33 9.81 -0.48
N PRO A 75 1.01 10.26 -1.71
CA PRO A 75 1.84 9.98 -2.87
C PRO A 75 3.24 10.55 -2.73
N ARG A 76 4.24 9.83 -3.25
CA ARG A 76 5.65 10.26 -3.25
C ARG A 76 6.28 10.11 -4.62
N ARG A 77 7.14 11.06 -5.00
CA ARG A 77 7.91 10.98 -6.24
C ARG A 77 9.23 10.24 -5.99
N ILE A 78 9.42 9.11 -6.65
CA ILE A 78 10.63 8.29 -6.55
C ILE A 78 11.24 8.19 -7.94
N GLY A 79 12.44 8.72 -8.12
CA GLY A 79 13.14 8.66 -9.42
C GLY A 79 12.34 9.24 -10.59
N GLY A 80 11.52 10.26 -10.34
CA GLY A 80 10.68 10.89 -11.36
C GLY A 80 9.30 10.23 -11.57
N VAL A 81 8.99 9.11 -10.92
CA VAL A 81 7.67 8.45 -11.01
C VAL A 81 6.87 8.69 -9.72
N LEU A 82 5.57 8.92 -9.84
CA LEU A 82 4.67 9.07 -8.69
C LEU A 82 4.23 7.69 -8.19
N SER A 83 4.60 7.34 -6.95
CA SER A 83 4.04 6.19 -6.23
C SER A 83 2.86 6.65 -5.39
N GLU A 84 1.73 5.98 -5.50
CA GLU A 84 0.45 6.31 -4.85
C GLU A 84 0.11 5.37 -3.69
N GLY A 85 1.04 4.49 -3.31
CA GLY A 85 0.86 3.55 -2.22
C GLY A 85 2.11 2.76 -1.92
N MET A 86 1.96 1.76 -1.03
CA MET A 86 3.03 0.86 -0.61
C MET A 86 2.47 -0.52 -0.29
N PHE A 87 3.16 -1.56 -0.75
CA PHE A 87 2.85 -2.93 -0.36
C PHE A 87 3.03 -3.15 1.13
N LEU A 88 2.20 -3.99 1.73
CA LEU A 88 2.43 -4.51 3.06
C LEU A 88 3.37 -5.72 2.97
N GLY A 89 4.44 -5.72 3.75
CA GLY A 89 5.44 -6.77 3.77
C GLY A 89 6.11 -6.93 5.13
N SER A 90 6.63 -8.12 5.37
CA SER A 90 7.44 -8.48 6.54
C SER A 90 8.71 -9.19 6.09
N GLU A 91 9.46 -9.76 7.03
CA GLU A 91 10.59 -10.65 6.73
C GLU A 91 10.17 -11.90 5.93
N ASP A 92 8.89 -12.28 6.00
CA ASP A 92 8.31 -13.41 5.26
C ASP A 92 7.93 -13.04 3.80
N GLY A 93 8.11 -11.78 3.41
CA GLY A 93 7.73 -11.26 2.10
C GLY A 93 6.43 -10.44 2.10
N LEU A 94 5.83 -10.27 0.92
CA LEU A 94 4.63 -9.45 0.74
C LEU A 94 3.37 -10.19 1.22
N LEU A 95 2.43 -9.44 1.81
CA LEU A 95 1.14 -9.97 2.23
C LEU A 95 0.24 -10.21 1.01
N LYS A 96 0.20 -11.45 0.52
CA LYS A 96 -0.74 -11.92 -0.50
C LYS A 96 -2.12 -12.13 0.15
N VAL A 97 -3.20 -11.76 -0.53
CA VAL A 97 -4.56 -11.84 0.03
C VAL A 97 -5.56 -12.42 -0.96
N GLU A 98 -6.47 -13.24 -0.46
CA GLU A 98 -7.57 -13.84 -1.22
C GLU A 98 -8.85 -13.00 -1.05
N LYS A 99 -8.79 -11.75 -1.49
CA LYS A 99 -9.88 -10.77 -1.35
C LYS A 99 -10.26 -10.16 -2.70
N GLY A 100 -11.48 -9.62 -2.77
CA GLY A 100 -11.94 -8.91 -3.97
C GLY A 100 -11.10 -7.67 -4.23
N GLU A 101 -10.93 -7.32 -5.51
CA GLU A 101 -10.18 -6.12 -5.89
C GLU A 101 -10.75 -4.86 -5.22
N GLY A 102 -9.88 -4.08 -4.56
CA GLY A 102 -10.23 -2.84 -3.87
C GLY A 102 -10.90 -3.02 -2.51
N GLU A 103 -11.15 -4.27 -2.06
CA GLU A 103 -11.74 -4.55 -0.75
C GLU A 103 -10.87 -4.00 0.38
N LEU A 104 -11.50 -3.40 1.39
CA LEU A 104 -10.82 -2.83 2.55
C LEU A 104 -10.44 -3.93 3.55
N LEU A 105 -9.16 -3.97 3.93
CA LEU A 105 -8.66 -4.87 4.96
C LEU A 105 -8.79 -4.17 6.32
N ARG A 106 -9.74 -4.64 7.13
CA ARG A 106 -10.01 -4.06 8.46
C ARG A 106 -9.00 -4.46 9.52
N ARG A 107 -8.36 -5.62 9.34
CA ARG A 107 -7.35 -6.16 10.25
C ARG A 107 -6.28 -6.88 9.45
N VAL A 108 -5.05 -6.60 9.81
CA VAL A 108 -3.83 -7.21 9.29
C VAL A 108 -2.94 -7.54 10.48
N GLU A 109 -2.17 -8.63 10.39
CA GLU A 109 -1.19 -8.98 11.42
C GLU A 109 -0.14 -7.88 11.60
N ASP A 110 0.23 -7.61 12.86
CA ASP A 110 1.10 -6.49 13.23
C ASP A 110 2.45 -6.47 12.48
N LYS A 111 3.00 -7.65 12.19
CA LYS A 111 4.28 -7.80 11.48
C LYS A 111 4.30 -7.11 10.11
N TYR A 112 3.15 -6.94 9.46
CA TYR A 112 3.02 -6.28 8.16
C TYR A 112 2.74 -4.76 8.26
N LEU A 113 2.46 -4.24 9.46
CA LEU A 113 2.05 -2.85 9.67
C LEU A 113 3.24 -1.91 9.97
N LYS A 114 4.39 -2.46 10.35
CA LYS A 114 5.58 -1.70 10.80
C LYS A 114 5.97 -0.56 9.85
N GLU A 115 6.10 -0.87 8.55
CA GLU A 115 6.53 0.11 7.55
C GLU A 115 5.43 1.16 7.30
N VAL A 116 4.16 0.73 7.19
CA VAL A 116 3.02 1.64 7.00
C VAL A 116 2.91 2.62 8.17
N ARG A 117 3.02 2.10 9.40
CA ARG A 117 3.04 2.90 10.63
C ARG A 117 4.14 3.96 10.59
N ARG A 118 5.36 3.57 10.19
CA ARG A 118 6.48 4.50 10.05
C ARG A 118 6.15 5.61 9.07
N GLU A 119 5.67 5.28 7.88
CA GLU A 119 5.38 6.27 6.84
C GLU A 119 4.25 7.23 7.22
N VAL A 120 3.21 6.74 7.90
CA VAL A 120 2.14 7.60 8.44
C VAL A 120 2.70 8.55 9.49
N LEU A 121 3.51 8.06 10.44
CA LEU A 121 4.08 8.89 11.50
C LEU A 121 5.05 9.94 10.95
N THR A 122 5.88 9.60 9.96
CA THR A 122 6.74 10.55 9.24
C THR A 122 5.91 11.66 8.60
N PHE A 123 4.83 11.29 7.89
CA PHE A 123 3.95 12.28 7.26
C PHE A 123 3.30 13.23 8.28
N ILE A 124 2.87 12.72 9.44
CA ILE A 124 2.27 13.54 10.51
C ILE A 124 3.29 14.50 11.12
N ARG A 125 4.56 14.10 11.24
CA ARG A 125 5.63 14.94 11.78
C ARG A 125 6.04 16.06 10.82
N GLY A 126 5.81 15.88 9.52
CA GLY A 126 6.21 16.83 8.48
C GLY A 126 7.68 16.71 8.07
N ASP A 127 8.30 15.56 8.31
CA ASP A 127 9.68 15.21 7.89
C ASP A 127 9.74 14.64 6.47
#